data_AF-A0A822DAD9-F1
#
_entry.id   AF-A0A822DAD9-F1
#
_cell.length_a   1.000
_cell.length_b   1.000
_cell.length_c   1.000
_cell.angle_alpha   90.00
_cell.angle_beta   90.00
_cell.angle_gamma   90.00
#
_symmetry.space_group_name_H-M   'P 1'
#
loop_
_entity.id
_entity.type
_entity.pdbx_description
1 polymer ?
#
loop_
_entity_poly.entity_id
_entity_poly.type
_entity_poly.pdbx_seq_one_letter_code
_entity_poly.pdbx_strand_id
1 'polypeptide(L)' 'QPLNCLSHDRYYKDYSHGIRLINRIVSVNGQWYDIYEVLRNNTLGNLISDEGPFDATQMYT' A
#
# COMPACT_ATOMS: atom_id res chain seq x y z
N GLN A 1 9.20 -8.52 -20.94
CA GLN A 1 10.53 -8.77 -20.36
C GLN A 1 10.61 -10.25 -20.02
N PRO A 2 11.66 -11.01 -20.43
CA PRO A 2 11.84 -12.39 -19.99
C PRO A 2 12.13 -12.43 -18.47
N LEU A 3 11.58 -13.43 -17.77
CA LEU A 3 11.73 -13.60 -16.32
C LEU A 3 13.19 -13.91 -15.96
N ASN A 4 13.85 -13.01 -15.21
CA ASN A 4 15.18 -13.25 -14.65
C ASN A 4 15.05 -13.91 -13.28
N CYS A 5 15.26 -15.23 -13.20
CA CYS A 5 15.19 -15.99 -11.96
C CYS A 5 16.32 -15.69 -10.95
N LEU A 6 17.37 -14.95 -11.33
CA LEU A 6 18.43 -14.53 -10.41
C LEU A 6 18.09 -13.24 -9.66
N SER A 7 17.22 -12.39 -10.21
CA SER A 7 16.77 -11.14 -9.57
C SER A 7 15.32 -11.18 -9.11
N HIS A 8 14.50 -12.10 -9.64
CA HIS A 8 13.10 -12.29 -9.27
C HIS A 8 12.95 -13.62 -8.53
N ASP A 9 13.41 -13.66 -7.28
CA ASP A 9 13.23 -14.83 -6.43
C ASP A 9 11.75 -15.06 -6.08
N ARG A 10 11.46 -16.11 -5.30
CA ARG A 10 10.09 -16.45 -4.89
C ARG A 10 9.38 -15.36 -4.06
N TYR A 11 10.09 -14.36 -3.57
CA TYR A 11 9.55 -13.24 -2.80
C TYR A 11 9.46 -11.96 -3.63
N TYR A 12 10.07 -11.92 -4.82
CA TYR A 12 9.97 -10.81 -5.73
C TYR A 12 8.54 -10.60 -6.22
N LYS A 13 8.04 -9.37 -6.05
CA LYS A 13 6.73 -8.93 -6.51
C LYS A 13 6.94 -7.94 -7.65
N ASP A 14 6.54 -8.33 -8.86
CA ASP A 14 6.54 -7.45 -10.03
C ASP A 14 5.36 -6.47 -9.90
N TYR A 15 5.51 -5.47 -9.04
CA TYR A 15 4.57 -4.37 -8.99
C TYR A 15 4.78 -3.54 -10.25
N SER A 16 3.78 -3.50 -11.13
CA SER A 16 3.71 -2.55 -12.24
C SER A 16 4.09 -1.16 -11.72
N HIS A 17 5.20 -0.59 -12.21
CA HIS A 17 5.88 0.62 -11.73
C HIS A 17 5.08 1.93 -11.94
N GLY A 18 3.76 1.84 -12.09
CA GLY A 18 2.89 2.97 -12.35
C GLY A 18 2.25 3.52 -11.06
N ILE A 19 2.02 4.83 -11.06
CA ILE A 19 1.25 5.50 -9.99
C ILE A 19 -0.18 4.96 -10.01
N ARG A 20 -0.68 4.49 -8.86
CA ARG A 20 -2.08 4.14 -8.67
C ARG A 20 -2.81 5.30 -8.01
N LEU A 21 -3.87 5.78 -8.66
CA LEU A 21 -4.77 6.76 -8.06
C LEU A 21 -5.78 6.04 -7.18
N ILE A 22 -5.95 6.53 -5.97
CA ILE A 22 -6.95 6.04 -5.02
C ILE A 22 -7.81 7.19 -4.53
N ASN A 23 -9.05 6.90 -4.13
CA ASN A 23 -9.89 7.89 -3.49
C ASN A 23 -9.34 8.21 -2.09
N ARG A 24 -9.31 9.49 -1.73
CA ARG A 24 -8.86 9.94 -0.41
C ARG A 24 -9.85 9.57 0.70
N ILE A 25 -11.14 9.53 0.38
CA ILE A 25 -12.19 9.20 1.36
C ILE A 25 -12.64 7.76 1.12
N VAL A 26 -12.56 6.94 2.15
CA VAL A 26 -12.88 5.50 2.09
C VAL A 26 -13.90 5.12 3.17
N SER A 27 -14.71 4.09 2.90
CA SER A 27 -15.64 3.53 3.88
C SER A 27 -15.09 2.24 4.46
N VAL A 28 -15.01 2.16 5.79
CA VAL A 28 -14.71 0.92 6.52
C VAL A 28 -15.90 0.62 7.42
N ASN A 29 -16.57 -0.50 7.18
CA ASN A 29 -17.78 -0.92 7.93
C ASN A 29 -18.87 0.19 8.00
N GLY A 30 -19.03 0.97 6.93
CA GLY A 30 -20.03 2.05 6.85
C GLY A 30 -19.60 3.38 7.47
N GLN A 31 -18.43 3.45 8.11
CA GLN A 31 -17.85 4.70 8.61
C GLN A 31 -16.86 5.26 7.57
N TRP A 32 -16.89 6.58 7.37
CA TRP A 32 -16.01 7.27 6.43
C TRP A 32 -14.71 7.71 7.11
N TYR A 33 -13.58 7.50 6.43
CA TYR A 33 -12.23 7.81 6.90
C TYR A 33 -11.42 8.55 5.83
N ASP A 34 -10.45 9.36 6.26
CA ASP A 34 -9.34 9.79 5.40
C ASP A 34 -8.37 8.59 5.25
N ILE A 35 -7.98 8.29 4.01
CA ILE A 35 -7.09 7.16 3.69
C ILE A 35 -5.76 7.25 4.44
N TYR A 36 -5.25 8.45 4.73
CA TYR A 36 -4.02 8.61 5.50
C TYR A 36 -4.16 8.12 6.95
N GLU A 37 -5.36 8.26 7.54
CA GLU A 37 -5.64 7.75 8.88
C GLU A 37 -5.77 6.23 8.89
N VAL A 38 -6.28 5.64 7.81
CA VAL A 38 -6.35 4.18 7.63
C VAL A 38 -4.95 3.60 7.47
N LEU A 39 -4.13 4.18 6.59
CA LEU A 39 -2.76 3.70 6.32
C LEU A 39 -1.84 3.75 7.54
N ARG A 40 -1.95 4.78 8.39
CA ARG A 40 -1.15 4.89 9.61
C ARG A 40 -1.63 3.99 10.76
N ASN A 41 -2.81 3.39 10.65
CA ASN A 41 -3.43 2.64 11.74
C ASN A 41 -2.92 1.19 11.76
N ASN A 42 -2.42 0.73 12.92
CA ASN A 42 -1.87 -0.62 13.10
C ASN A 42 -2.85 -1.76 12.77
N THR A 43 -4.15 -1.53 12.86
CA THR A 43 -5.19 -2.52 12.57
C THR A 43 -5.76 -2.34 11.17
N LEU A 44 -6.12 -1.11 10.80
CA LEU A 44 -6.79 -0.84 9.52
C LEU A 44 -5.84 -0.82 8.32
N GLY A 45 -4.56 -0.50 8.51
CA GLY A 45 -3.56 -0.50 7.44
C GLY A 45 -3.41 -1.87 6.77
N ASN A 46 -3.57 -2.94 7.56
CA ASN A 46 -3.53 -4.32 7.09
C ASN A 46 -4.69 -4.70 6.16
N LEU A 47 -5.72 -3.85 6.01
CA LEU A 47 -6.76 -4.04 5.00
C LEU A 47 -6.25 -3.72 3.58
N ILE A 48 -5.14 -2.97 3.47
CA ILE A 48 -4.60 -2.47 2.20
C ILE A 48 -3.21 -3.03 1.92
N SER A 49 -2.37 -3.19 2.96
CA SER A 49 -0.98 -3.62 2.82
C SER A 49 -0.57 -4.61 3.92
N ASP A 50 0.12 -5.68 3.54
CA ASP A 50 0.76 -6.63 4.48
C ASP A 50 2.12 -6.11 5.01
N GLU A 51 2.58 -4.95 4.55
CA GLU A 51 3.85 -4.33 4.98
C GLU A 51 3.72 -3.61 6.34
N GLY A 52 2.50 -3.52 6.87
CA GLY A 52 2.18 -2.83 8.11
C GLY A 52 1.77 -1.36 7.89
N PRO A 53 1.63 -0.60 8.99
CA PRO A 53 1.20 0.79 8.93
C PRO A 53 2.25 1.67 8.25
N PHE A 54 1.79 2.61 7.44
CA PHE A 54 2.62 3.51 6.65
C PHE A 54 2.14 4.95 6.78
N ASP A 55 3.06 5.86 7.12
CA ASP A 55 2.79 7.30 7.09
C ASP A 55 3.05 7.87 5.70
N ALA A 56 1.99 7.95 4.90
CA ALA A 56 2.05 8.51 3.54
C ALA A 56 2.15 10.04 3.50
N THR A 57 2.17 10.71 4.65
CA THR A 57 2.39 12.17 4.73
C THR A 57 3.85 12.53 4.92
N GLN A 58 4.67 11.56 5.33
CA GLN A 58 6.10 11.74 5.50
C GLN A 58 6.79 11.67 4.14
N MET A 59 7.34 12.80 3.69
CA MET A 59 8.27 12.79 2.56
C MET A 59 9.62 12.25 3.03
N TYR A 60 10.05 11.13 2.45
CA TYR A 60 11.42 10.66 2.59
C TYR A 60 12.31 11.51 1.68
N THR A 61 13.06 12.42 2.28
CA THR A 61 14.13 13.21 1.61
C THR A 61 15.44 12.46 1.58
#